data_AF-A0AAU0Y369-F1
#
_entry.id   AF-A0AAU0Y369-F1
#
_cell.length_a   1.000
_cell.length_b   1.000
_cell.length_c   1.000
_cell.angle_alpha   90.00
_cell.angle_beta   90.00
_cell.angle_gamma   90.00
#
_symmetry.space_group_name_H-M   'P 1'
#
loop_
_entity.id
_entity.type
_entity.pdbx_description
1 polymer ?
#
loop_
_entity_poly.entity_id
_entity_poly.type
_entity_poly.pdbx_seq_one_letter_code
_entity_poly.pdbx_strand_id
1 'polypeptide(L)'
;MNGYDCSNDAGGRAGAVEGEVGAPAIAGGVGLAIAGSPFLKYEDFLVEKLEGKGAFKEGGREFDGVFVDKVTGRDTWYEAKSGGFWQSTAKNPDRLRKLFSTEGQKTRIARDRGVDFKVISENQIPEEFTSWFDAKGIPWEVMPND
;
A
#
# COMPACT_ATOMS: atom_id res chain seq x y z
N MET A 1 41.03 -18.20 43.33
CA MET A 1 39.85 -18.96 43.78
C MET A 1 38.79 -18.84 42.68
N ASN A 2 38.46 -19.99 42.09
CA ASN A 2 37.39 -20.36 41.14
C ASN A 2 37.07 -19.36 40.00
N GLY A 3 37.34 -19.62 38.71
CA GLY A 3 37.60 -20.87 38.01
C GLY A 3 36.31 -21.63 37.75
N TYR A 4 35.75 -21.52 36.53
CA TYR A 4 35.06 -22.59 35.79
C TYR A 4 34.99 -22.20 34.29
N ASP A 5 35.92 -22.76 33.55
CA ASP A 5 35.79 -23.14 32.14
C ASP A 5 35.03 -24.48 32.10
N CYS A 6 34.10 -24.64 31.16
CA CYS A 6 33.65 -25.94 30.65
C CYS A 6 33.24 -25.80 29.18
N SER A 7 34.21 -25.98 28.28
CA SER A 7 33.98 -26.55 26.94
C SER A 7 33.72 -28.07 27.01
N ASN A 8 33.32 -28.66 25.86
CA ASN A 8 33.10 -30.07 25.49
C ASN A 8 31.69 -30.65 25.73
N ASP A 9 31.09 -31.51 24.89
CA ASP A 9 31.41 -32.10 23.56
C ASP A 9 30.12 -32.78 23.02
N ALA A 10 30.13 -33.12 21.73
CA ALA A 10 29.33 -34.04 20.90
C ALA A 10 27.94 -34.61 21.30
N GLY A 11 27.08 -34.71 20.28
CA GLY A 11 26.19 -35.88 20.09
C GLY A 11 24.81 -35.54 19.52
N GLY A 12 24.61 -35.73 18.23
CA GLY A 12 23.42 -35.28 17.50
C GLY A 12 22.19 -36.19 17.52
N ARG A 13 21.14 -35.76 16.81
CA ARG A 13 20.32 -36.60 15.91
C ARG A 13 19.41 -35.74 15.05
N ALA A 14 19.27 -36.18 13.80
CA ALA A 14 18.38 -35.62 12.80
C ALA A 14 16.91 -35.64 13.24
N GLY A 15 16.18 -34.60 12.85
CA GLY A 15 14.73 -34.53 12.88
C GLY A 15 14.26 -33.53 11.84
N ALA A 16 14.08 -34.01 10.61
CA ALA A 16 13.31 -33.30 9.60
C ALA A 16 11.85 -33.29 10.04
N VAL A 17 11.24 -32.11 10.14
CA VAL A 17 9.81 -31.93 9.90
C VAL A 17 9.66 -30.70 9.01
N GLU A 18 9.15 -30.99 7.83
CA GLU A 18 8.76 -30.03 6.81
C GLU A 18 7.52 -29.24 7.27
N GLY A 19 7.44 -28.00 6.79
CA GLY A 19 6.15 -27.43 6.38
C GLY A 19 5.39 -26.64 7.44
N GLU A 20 5.75 -25.37 7.60
CA GLU A 20 4.74 -24.31 7.64
C GLU A 20 5.23 -23.15 6.77
N VAL A 21 4.63 -23.05 5.58
CA VAL A 21 4.76 -21.91 4.68
C VAL A 21 4.18 -20.68 5.38
N GLY A 22 5.06 -19.91 6.01
CA GLY A 22 4.74 -18.57 6.49
C GLY A 22 4.18 -17.76 5.32
N ALA A 23 2.92 -17.36 5.43
CA ALA A 23 2.27 -16.47 4.49
C ALA A 23 3.16 -15.22 4.29
N PRO A 24 3.46 -14.81 3.05
CA PRO A 24 4.32 -13.67 2.85
C PRO A 24 3.61 -12.41 3.36
N ALA A 25 4.28 -11.72 4.27
CA ALA A 25 3.96 -10.37 4.64
C ALA A 25 4.00 -9.50 3.37
N ILE A 26 2.83 -9.11 2.85
CA ILE A 26 2.72 -8.04 1.86
C ILE A 26 2.97 -6.69 2.54
N ALA A 27 4.22 -6.46 2.90
CA ALA A 27 4.79 -5.14 3.15
C ALA A 27 5.44 -4.68 1.83
N GLY A 28 5.15 -3.44 1.42
CA GLY A 28 5.52 -2.90 0.11
C GLY A 28 7.01 -2.97 -0.21
N GLY A 29 7.30 -3.12 -1.52
CA GLY A 29 8.62 -3.29 -2.13
C GLY A 29 9.22 -4.66 -1.82
N VAL A 30 9.34 -5.64 -2.72
CA VAL A 30 9.76 -5.59 -4.13
C VAL A 30 9.06 -6.79 -4.78
N GLY A 31 7.87 -6.58 -5.36
CA GLY A 31 7.20 -7.63 -6.12
C GLY A 31 7.82 -7.65 -7.51
N LEU A 32 8.37 -8.79 -7.92
CA LEU A 32 8.71 -9.07 -9.32
C LEU A 32 7.57 -8.54 -10.20
N ALA A 33 7.75 -7.40 -10.86
CA ALA A 33 6.74 -6.80 -11.70
C ALA A 33 6.49 -7.77 -12.86
N ILE A 34 5.41 -8.55 -12.78
CA ILE A 34 4.94 -9.28 -13.95
C ILE A 34 4.35 -8.22 -14.86
N ALA A 35 5.12 -7.81 -15.88
CA ALA A 35 4.64 -6.93 -16.92
C ALA A 35 3.25 -7.42 -17.39
N GLY A 36 2.25 -6.54 -17.29
CA GLY A 36 0.86 -6.86 -17.67
C GLY A 36 -0.08 -7.31 -16.53
N SER A 37 0.32 -7.25 -15.26
CA SER A 37 -0.63 -7.47 -14.16
C SER A 37 -1.77 -6.41 -14.17
N PRO A 38 -3.01 -6.76 -13.76
CA PRO A 38 -4.13 -5.83 -13.76
C PRO A 38 -3.90 -4.56 -12.93
N PHE A 39 -3.09 -4.66 -11.86
CA PHE A 39 -2.73 -3.51 -11.03
C PHE A 39 -1.86 -2.51 -11.79
N LEU A 40 -0.78 -2.98 -12.42
CA LEU A 40 0.11 -2.12 -13.21
C LEU A 40 -0.63 -1.46 -14.38
N LYS A 41 -1.54 -2.19 -15.04
CA LYS A 41 -2.37 -1.62 -16.10
C LYS A 41 -3.23 -0.46 -15.62
N TYR A 42 -3.74 -0.54 -14.40
CA TYR A 42 -4.56 0.53 -13.82
C TYR A 42 -3.71 1.75 -13.47
N GLU A 43 -2.52 1.55 -12.89
CA GLU A 43 -1.59 2.65 -12.61
C GLU A 43 -1.12 3.35 -13.90
N ASP A 44 -0.79 2.58 -14.94
CA ASP A 44 -0.42 3.12 -16.26
C ASP A 44 -1.57 3.96 -16.86
N PHE A 45 -2.82 3.44 -16.78
CA PHE A 45 -4.01 4.17 -17.17
C PHE A 45 -4.15 5.49 -16.41
N LEU A 46 -3.94 5.50 -15.09
CA LEU A 46 -4.05 6.73 -14.30
C LEU A 46 -2.96 7.74 -14.66
N VAL A 47 -1.72 7.29 -14.91
CA VAL A 47 -0.63 8.18 -15.34
C VAL A 47 -0.97 8.85 -16.66
N GLU A 48 -1.49 8.09 -17.64
CA GLU A 48 -1.92 8.63 -18.93
C GLU A 48 -3.13 9.57 -18.77
N LYS A 49 -4.17 9.11 -18.07
CA LYS A 49 -5.43 9.83 -17.89
C LYS A 49 -5.27 11.15 -17.15
N LEU A 50 -4.40 11.18 -16.15
CA LEU A 50 -4.14 12.35 -15.31
C LEU A 50 -2.98 13.21 -15.82
N GLU A 51 -2.36 12.82 -16.94
CA GLU A 51 -1.16 13.47 -17.49
C GLU A 51 -0.06 13.60 -16.40
N GLY A 52 0.05 12.57 -15.56
CA GLY A 52 0.84 12.57 -14.33
C GLY A 52 2.18 11.85 -14.45
N LYS A 53 2.72 11.48 -13.29
CA LYS A 53 3.89 10.60 -13.12
C LYS A 53 3.50 9.43 -12.22
N GLY A 54 4.12 8.29 -12.49
CA GLY A 54 3.90 7.07 -11.71
C GLY A 54 4.56 7.12 -10.32
N ALA A 55 4.68 5.95 -9.72
CA ALA A 55 5.00 5.80 -8.31
C ALA A 55 6.30 6.51 -7.87
N PHE A 56 6.26 7.05 -6.65
CA PHE A 56 7.39 7.74 -6.03
C PHE A 56 7.38 7.57 -4.50
N LYS A 57 8.47 7.96 -3.85
CA LYS A 57 8.64 7.84 -2.39
C LYS A 57 8.81 9.20 -1.73
N GLU A 58 8.11 9.41 -0.62
CA GLU A 58 8.18 10.62 0.18
C GLU A 58 7.80 10.32 1.64
N GLY A 59 8.48 10.96 2.60
CA GLY A 59 8.20 10.76 4.04
C GLY A 59 8.28 9.29 4.50
N GLY A 60 9.06 8.44 3.84
CA GLY A 60 9.15 7.00 4.14
C GLY A 60 7.95 6.16 3.66
N ARG A 61 7.07 6.75 2.83
CA ARG A 61 5.94 6.06 2.19
C ARG A 61 6.08 6.11 0.67
N GLU A 62 5.50 5.13 0.00
CA GLU A 62 5.38 5.06 -1.45
C GLU A 62 3.98 5.51 -1.85
N PHE A 63 3.86 6.29 -2.91
CA PHE A 63 2.61 6.77 -3.49
C PHE A 63 2.53 6.26 -4.92
N ASP A 64 1.33 5.93 -5.39
CA ASP A 64 1.14 5.28 -6.69
C ASP A 64 1.29 6.28 -7.85
N GLY A 65 1.08 7.57 -7.60
CA GLY A 65 1.48 8.62 -8.53
C GLY A 65 1.17 10.05 -8.09
N VAL A 66 1.51 10.98 -8.99
CA VAL A 66 1.32 12.43 -8.82
C VAL A 66 0.88 13.06 -10.13
N PHE A 67 0.00 14.06 -10.05
CA PHE A 67 -0.39 14.89 -11.19
C PHE A 67 -0.64 16.33 -10.73
N VAL A 68 -0.72 17.27 -11.67
CA VAL A 68 -1.15 18.65 -11.39
C VAL A 68 -2.65 18.72 -11.58
N ASP A 69 -3.40 19.02 -10.51
CA ASP A 69 -4.84 19.22 -10.61
C ASP A 69 -5.13 20.50 -11.40
N LYS A 70 -5.84 20.35 -12.53
CA LYS A 70 -6.13 21.44 -13.47
C LYS A 70 -7.08 22.50 -12.88
N VAL A 71 -7.85 22.15 -11.85
CA VAL A 71 -8.78 23.05 -11.16
C VAL A 71 -8.06 23.86 -10.11
N THR A 72 -7.21 23.22 -9.30
CA THR A 72 -6.51 23.90 -8.19
C THR A 72 -5.15 24.47 -8.58
N GLY A 73 -4.55 23.98 -9.66
CA GLY A 73 -3.19 24.27 -10.09
C GLY A 73 -2.10 23.69 -9.18
N ARG A 74 -2.45 22.74 -8.29
CA ARG A 74 -1.52 22.15 -7.31
C ARG A 74 -1.18 20.70 -7.63
N ASP A 75 0.01 20.30 -7.21
CA ASP A 75 0.38 18.89 -7.17
C ASP A 75 -0.59 18.13 -6.27
N THR A 76 -1.11 17.02 -6.81
CA THR A 76 -1.98 16.08 -6.11
C THR A 76 -1.36 14.71 -6.19
N TRP A 77 -1.10 14.13 -5.02
CA TRP A 77 -0.63 12.75 -4.89
C TRP A 77 -1.81 11.82 -4.78
N TYR A 78 -1.67 10.60 -5.26
CA TYR A 78 -2.75 9.63 -5.19
C TYR A 78 -2.30 8.23 -4.83
N GLU A 79 -3.29 7.48 -4.36
CA GLU A 79 -3.26 6.05 -4.15
C GLU A 79 -4.29 5.37 -5.05
N ALA A 80 -3.88 4.38 -5.83
CA ALA A 80 -4.71 3.65 -6.78
C ALA A 80 -5.23 2.33 -6.19
N LYS A 81 -6.54 2.12 -6.22
CA LYS A 81 -7.18 0.87 -5.77
C LYS A 81 -7.99 0.22 -6.90
N SER A 82 -7.56 -0.96 -7.35
CA SER A 82 -8.17 -1.71 -8.44
C SER A 82 -8.60 -3.13 -8.06
N GLY A 83 -9.37 -3.76 -8.95
CA GLY A 83 -9.87 -5.12 -8.81
C GLY A 83 -10.62 -5.38 -7.50
N GLY A 84 -10.41 -6.57 -6.92
CA GLY A 84 -11.05 -7.01 -5.67
C GLY A 84 -10.49 -6.40 -4.38
N PHE A 85 -9.81 -5.25 -4.44
CA PHE A 85 -9.14 -4.65 -3.29
C PHE A 85 -10.10 -4.42 -2.11
N TRP A 86 -11.24 -3.77 -2.35
CA TRP A 86 -12.20 -3.42 -1.31
C TRP A 86 -12.80 -4.66 -0.64
N GLN A 87 -13.29 -5.60 -1.45
CA GLN A 87 -13.88 -6.84 -0.94
C GLN A 87 -12.90 -7.65 -0.11
N SER A 88 -11.64 -7.72 -0.56
CA SER A 88 -10.61 -8.49 0.14
C SER A 88 -10.08 -7.77 1.40
N THR A 89 -10.18 -6.44 1.45
CA THR A 89 -9.83 -5.64 2.62
C THR A 89 -10.93 -5.68 3.68
N ALA A 90 -12.20 -5.58 3.28
CA ALA A 90 -13.36 -5.67 4.18
C ALA A 90 -13.41 -7.02 4.93
N LYS A 91 -13.04 -8.11 4.25
CA LYS A 91 -13.00 -9.46 4.84
C LYS A 91 -11.84 -9.70 5.80
N ASN A 92 -10.87 -8.79 5.90
CA ASN A 92 -9.66 -8.99 6.69
C ASN A 92 -9.39 -7.77 7.61
N PRO A 93 -9.64 -7.89 8.92
CA PRO A 93 -9.45 -6.80 9.88
C PRO A 93 -8.03 -6.20 9.91
N ASP A 94 -7.01 -7.01 9.64
CA ASP A 94 -5.63 -6.53 9.62
C ASP A 94 -5.33 -5.69 8.40
N ARG A 95 -5.88 -6.08 7.24
CA ARG A 95 -5.81 -5.27 6.02
C ARG A 95 -6.57 -3.97 6.16
N LEU A 96 -7.75 -4.01 6.76
CA LEU A 96 -8.55 -2.81 7.03
C LEU A 96 -7.80 -1.83 7.95
N ARG A 97 -7.25 -2.32 9.06
CA ARG A 97 -6.43 -1.51 9.98
C ARG A 97 -5.19 -0.94 9.28
N LYS A 98 -4.54 -1.74 8.44
CA LYS A 98 -3.36 -1.31 7.68
C LYS A 98 -3.70 -0.23 6.66
N LEU A 99 -4.83 -0.35 5.95
CA LEU A 99 -5.34 0.67 5.04
C LEU A 99 -5.50 1.99 5.80
N PHE A 100 -6.30 2.01 6.87
CA PHE A 100 -6.58 3.22 7.64
C PHE A 100 -5.32 3.88 8.21
N SER A 101 -4.38 3.08 8.71
CA SER A 101 -3.10 3.58 9.19
C SER A 101 -2.26 4.17 8.05
N THR A 102 -2.18 3.49 6.91
CA THR A 102 -1.35 3.91 5.77
C THR A 102 -1.89 5.17 5.10
N GLU A 103 -3.18 5.21 4.77
CA GLU A 103 -3.79 6.38 4.10
C GLU A 103 -3.78 7.60 5.03
N GLY A 104 -3.97 7.40 6.34
CA GLY A 104 -3.85 8.49 7.30
C GLY A 104 -2.44 9.08 7.36
N GLN A 105 -1.40 8.25 7.26
CA GLN A 105 -0.02 8.72 7.21
C GLN A 105 0.32 9.41 5.89
N LYS A 106 -0.11 8.85 4.75
CA LYS A 106 0.06 9.46 3.43
C LYS A 106 -0.58 10.85 3.36
N THR A 107 -1.81 10.97 3.86
CA THR A 107 -2.53 12.24 3.98
C THR A 107 -1.75 13.26 4.80
N ARG A 108 -1.20 12.84 5.95
CA ARG A 108 -0.37 13.73 6.78
C ARG A 108 0.88 14.19 6.05
N ILE A 109 1.60 13.27 5.39
CA ILE A 109 2.83 13.61 4.66
C ILE A 109 2.53 14.61 3.54
N ALA A 110 1.47 14.38 2.75
CA ALA A 110 1.04 15.30 1.70
C ALA A 110 0.71 16.70 2.25
N ARG A 111 -0.06 16.76 3.34
CA ARG A 111 -0.38 18.01 4.03
C ARG A 111 0.88 18.73 4.51
N ASP A 112 1.82 18.03 5.14
CA ASP A 112 3.08 18.61 5.62
C ASP A 112 3.96 19.15 4.47
N ARG A 113 3.72 18.67 3.25
CA ARG A 113 4.39 19.09 2.01
C ARG A 113 3.62 20.16 1.23
N GLY A 114 2.44 20.56 1.71
CA GLY A 114 1.61 21.57 1.06
C GLY A 114 0.98 21.12 -0.26
N VAL A 115 0.84 19.81 -0.46
CA VAL A 115 0.24 19.20 -1.66
C VAL A 115 -1.08 18.52 -1.30
N ASP A 116 -1.93 18.32 -2.29
CA ASP A 116 -3.18 17.59 -2.11
C ASP A 116 -2.94 16.07 -2.15
N PHE A 117 -3.81 15.29 -1.51
CA PHE A 117 -3.78 13.84 -1.53
C PHE A 117 -5.19 13.30 -1.76
N LYS A 118 -5.34 12.24 -2.58
CA LYS A 118 -6.62 11.54 -2.74
C LYS A 118 -6.47 10.06 -3.02
N VAL A 119 -7.53 9.31 -2.74
CA VAL A 119 -7.65 7.88 -3.14
C VAL A 119 -8.42 7.80 -4.44
N ILE A 120 -7.86 7.12 -5.44
CA ILE A 120 -8.52 6.88 -6.73
C ILE A 120 -8.81 5.39 -6.85
N SER A 121 -10.04 5.04 -7.18
CA SER A 121 -10.44 3.64 -7.33
C SER A 121 -11.04 3.32 -8.69
N GLU A 122 -10.68 2.14 -9.21
CA GLU A 122 -11.26 1.60 -10.43
C GLU A 122 -12.74 1.28 -10.24
N ASN A 123 -13.07 0.74 -9.07
CA ASN A 123 -14.40 0.25 -8.73
C ASN A 123 -15.06 1.14 -7.67
N GLN A 124 -16.40 1.07 -7.59
CA GLN A 124 -17.14 1.76 -6.54
C GLN A 124 -16.57 1.41 -5.16
N ILE A 125 -16.25 2.44 -4.39
CA ILE A 125 -15.74 2.31 -3.03
C ILE A 125 -16.95 2.01 -2.11
N PRO A 126 -16.92 0.92 -1.30
CA PRO A 126 -18.00 0.66 -0.35
C PRO A 126 -18.12 1.74 0.72
N GLU A 127 -19.35 1.96 1.20
CA GLU A 127 -19.70 3.05 2.13
C GLU A 127 -18.87 3.05 3.42
N GLU A 128 -18.49 1.88 3.92
CA GLU A 128 -17.64 1.76 5.12
C GLU A 128 -16.28 2.44 4.96
N PHE A 129 -15.74 2.46 3.74
CA PHE A 129 -14.47 3.11 3.43
C PHE A 129 -14.66 4.59 3.13
N THR A 130 -15.66 4.97 2.33
CA THR A 130 -15.94 6.38 2.01
C THR A 130 -16.28 7.17 3.26
N SER A 131 -17.09 6.60 4.16
CA SER A 131 -17.41 7.22 5.46
C SER A 131 -16.16 7.49 6.29
N TRP A 132 -15.19 6.57 6.27
CA TRP A 132 -13.93 6.78 6.97
C TRP A 132 -13.06 7.84 6.26
N PHE A 133 -12.97 7.82 4.94
CA PHE A 133 -12.25 8.83 4.17
C PHE A 133 -12.82 10.23 4.42
N ASP A 134 -14.14 10.39 4.36
CA ASP A 134 -14.84 11.65 4.61
C ASP A 134 -14.59 12.15 6.03
N ALA A 135 -14.70 11.27 7.03
CA ALA A 135 -14.40 11.61 8.42
C ALA A 135 -12.93 12.02 8.65
N LYS A 136 -12.01 11.61 7.78
CA LYS A 136 -10.60 12.00 7.81
C LYS A 136 -10.28 13.18 6.89
N GLY A 137 -11.24 13.65 6.10
CA GLY A 137 -11.01 14.67 5.08
C GLY A 137 -10.05 14.19 3.99
N ILE A 138 -10.12 12.91 3.64
CA ILE A 138 -9.36 12.30 2.54
C ILE A 138 -10.28 12.28 1.32
N PRO A 139 -10.05 13.13 0.30
CA PRO A 139 -10.80 13.06 -0.93
C PRO A 139 -10.64 11.69 -1.59
N TRP A 140 -11.72 11.24 -2.24
CA TRP A 140 -11.73 10.01 -3.00
C TRP A 140 -12.47 10.20 -4.31
N GLU A 141 -12.11 9.40 -5.31
CA GLU A 141 -12.68 9.47 -6.65
C GLU A 141 -12.75 8.07 -7.27
N VAL A 142 -13.80 7.81 -8.06
CA VAL A 142 -13.92 6.57 -8.83
C VAL A 142 -13.60 6.88 -10.29
N MET A 143 -12.57 6.23 -10.82
CA MET A 143 -12.12 6.33 -12.21
C MET A 143 -12.04 4.93 -12.82
N PRO A 144 -13.11 4.47 -13.49
CA PRO A 144 -13.11 3.19 -14.20
C PRO A 144 -12.10 3.17 -15.35
N ASN A 145 -11.50 2.01 -15.57
CA ASN A 145 -10.63 1.70 -16.71
C ASN A 145 -11.45 0.88 -17.71
N ASP A 146 -12.09 1.57 -18.66
CA ASP A 146 -12.95 0.99 -19.71
C ASP A 146 -12.14 0.53 -20.94
#